data_AF-A0A1J5QAJ1-F1
#
_entry.id   AF-A0A1J5QAJ1-F1
#
_cell.length_a   1.000
_cell.length_b   1.000
_cell.length_c   1.000
_cell.angle_alpha   90.00
_cell.angle_beta   90.00
_cell.angle_gamma   90.00
#
_symmetry.space_group_name_H-M   'P 1'
#
loop_
_entity.id
_entity.type
_entity.pdbx_description
1 polymer ?
#
loop_
_entity_poly.entity_id
_entity_poly.type
_entity_poly.pdbx_seq_one_letter_code
_entity_poly.pdbx_strand_id
1 'polypeptide(L)'
;MDDATLQQLAALHGRSGIAEHWRQRYADADGRLWQWRRGACAHCEGSGYHGRLGVHELLLADDALRELVRHRAPMRELVTLSQSRGMATLRQDGIDKVLQGLTDLPEVLAATQP
;
A
#
# COMPACT_ATOMS: atom_id res chain seq x y z
N MET A 1 -2.67 -6.67 -16.94
CA MET A 1 -2.10 -7.11 -15.65
C MET A 1 -2.00 -8.61 -15.75
N ASP A 2 -0.79 -9.13 -15.84
CA ASP A 2 -0.55 -10.55 -16.08
C ASP A 2 -0.60 -11.37 -14.77
N ASP A 3 -0.68 -12.69 -14.92
CA ASP A 3 -0.77 -13.64 -13.81
C ASP A 3 0.47 -13.58 -12.90
N ALA A 4 1.64 -13.26 -13.45
CA ALA A 4 2.88 -13.08 -12.71
C ALA A 4 2.82 -11.87 -11.76
N THR A 5 2.23 -10.76 -12.20
CA THR A 5 2.01 -9.57 -11.35
C THR A 5 1.06 -9.90 -10.19
N LEU A 6 0.02 -10.70 -10.44
CA LEU A 6 -0.93 -11.14 -9.41
C LEU A 6 -0.27 -12.09 -8.40
N GLN A 7 0.55 -13.03 -8.87
CA GLN A 7 1.30 -13.94 -7.99
C GLN A 7 2.35 -13.19 -7.16
N GLN A 8 2.99 -12.16 -7.72
CA GLN A 8 3.95 -11.35 -6.99
C GLN A 8 3.28 -10.48 -5.91
N LEU A 9 2.11 -9.91 -6.20
CA LEU A 9 1.27 -9.25 -5.18
C LEU A 9 0.76 -10.26 -4.14
N ALA A 10 0.51 -11.50 -4.56
CA ALA A 10 0.17 -12.59 -3.65
C ALA A 10 1.34 -13.04 -2.76
N ALA A 11 2.59 -12.71 -3.08
CA ALA A 11 3.73 -13.03 -2.23
C ALA A 11 3.91 -12.01 -1.07
N LEU A 12 3.17 -10.88 -1.10
CA LEU A 12 3.35 -9.76 -0.16
C LEU A 12 2.52 -9.87 1.12
N HIS A 13 1.97 -11.04 1.42
CA HIS A 13 0.99 -11.18 2.51
C HIS A 13 1.61 -11.14 3.90
N GLY A 14 0.93 -10.42 4.79
CA GLY A 14 1.34 -10.22 6.17
C GLY A 14 2.38 -9.12 6.36
N ARG A 15 2.54 -8.67 7.62
CA ARG A 15 3.47 -7.58 7.97
C ARG A 15 4.92 -7.88 7.56
N SER A 16 5.31 -9.16 7.53
CA SER A 16 6.65 -9.60 7.11
C SER A 16 6.83 -9.55 5.59
N GLY A 17 5.85 -9.99 4.81
CA GLY A 17 5.92 -10.03 3.34
C GLY A 17 6.03 -8.63 2.73
N ILE A 18 5.20 -7.70 3.20
CA ILE A 18 5.22 -6.34 2.66
C ILE A 18 6.46 -5.54 3.10
N ALA A 19 6.93 -5.73 4.34
CA ALA A 19 8.14 -5.08 4.81
C ALA A 19 9.37 -5.56 4.04
N GLU A 20 9.42 -6.86 3.73
CA GLU A 20 10.50 -7.43 2.94
C GLU A 20 10.48 -6.90 1.50
N HIS A 21 9.30 -6.80 0.89
CA HIS A 21 9.16 -6.16 -0.42
C HIS A 21 9.65 -4.72 -0.45
N TRP A 22 9.31 -3.92 0.56
CA TRP A 22 9.81 -2.56 0.66
C TRP A 22 11.33 -2.51 0.80
N ARG A 23 11.94 -3.42 1.56
CA ARG A 23 13.41 -3.48 1.64
C ARG A 23 14.03 -3.83 0.29
N GLN A 24 13.52 -4.85 -0.38
CA GLN A 24 14.04 -5.27 -1.69
C GLN A 24 13.97 -4.15 -2.73
N ARG A 25 12.98 -3.25 -2.62
CA ARG A 25 12.73 -2.21 -3.61
C ARG A 25 13.32 -0.84 -3.25
N TYR A 26 13.35 -0.49 -1.97
CA TYR A 26 13.65 0.86 -1.51
C TYR A 26 14.72 0.92 -0.41
N ALA A 27 15.45 -0.16 -0.14
CA ALA A 27 16.59 -0.11 0.76
C ALA A 27 17.91 0.23 0.05
N ASP A 28 18.85 0.78 0.81
CA ASP A 28 20.26 0.83 0.47
C ASP A 28 20.94 -0.55 0.64
N ALA A 29 22.25 -0.61 0.36
CA ALA A 29 23.04 -1.84 0.48
C ALA A 29 23.08 -2.40 1.91
N ASP A 30 22.82 -1.58 2.93
CA ASP A 30 22.78 -1.97 4.34
C ASP A 30 21.36 -2.38 4.78
N GLY A 31 20.39 -2.40 3.87
CA GLY A 31 19.00 -2.75 4.16
C GLY A 31 18.18 -1.62 4.82
N ARG A 32 18.68 -0.38 4.80
CA ARG A 32 17.97 0.79 5.35
C ARG A 32 17.09 1.42 4.28
N LEU A 33 15.82 1.64 4.61
CA LEU A 33 14.88 2.28 3.69
C LEU A 33 15.26 3.73 3.42
N TRP A 34 15.20 4.13 2.14
CA TRP A 34 15.34 5.53 1.75
C TRP A 34 14.28 6.40 2.41
N GLN A 35 14.69 7.60 2.83
CA GLN A 35 13.80 8.58 3.45
C GLN A 35 13.79 9.86 2.61
N TRP A 36 12.60 10.21 2.15
CA TRP A 36 12.36 11.46 1.44
C TRP A 36 11.95 12.55 2.42
N ARG A 37 12.36 13.79 2.13
CA ARG A 37 11.92 14.98 2.86
C ARG A 37 11.35 15.97 1.86
N ARG A 38 10.15 16.47 2.14
CA ARG A 38 9.57 17.55 1.34
C ARG A 38 10.42 18.82 1.45
N GLY A 39 10.62 19.49 0.33
CA GLY A 39 11.30 20.78 0.26
C GLY A 39 10.31 21.90 -0.02
N ALA A 40 10.61 23.12 0.41
CA ALA A 40 9.81 24.30 0.13
C ALA A 40 10.38 25.05 -1.08
N CYS A 41 9.53 25.44 -2.04
CA CYS A 41 9.90 26.27 -3.18
C CYS A 41 8.74 27.19 -3.61
N ALA A 42 8.99 28.06 -4.59
CA ALA A 42 7.98 28.97 -5.12
C ALA A 42 6.79 28.24 -5.78
N HIS A 43 7.04 27.09 -6.40
CA HIS A 43 5.99 26.32 -7.09
C HIS A 43 4.98 25.70 -6.14
N CYS A 44 5.40 25.31 -4.94
CA CYS A 44 4.51 24.79 -3.89
C CYS A 44 4.07 25.87 -2.90
N GLU A 45 4.34 27.15 -3.19
CA GLU A 45 4.05 28.30 -2.31
C GLU A 45 4.58 28.10 -0.88
N GLY A 46 5.74 27.44 -0.75
CA GLY A 46 6.37 27.15 0.53
C GLY A 46 5.75 26.00 1.35
N SER A 47 4.64 25.38 0.92
CA SER A 47 3.98 24.29 1.67
C SER A 47 4.77 22.98 1.70
N GLY A 48 5.55 22.73 0.63
CA GLY A 48 6.20 21.45 0.37
C GLY A 48 5.31 20.42 -0.33
N TYR A 49 4.09 20.78 -0.73
CA TYR A 49 3.18 19.92 -1.47
C TYR A 49 2.60 20.64 -2.69
N HIS A 50 2.33 19.90 -3.76
CA HIS A 50 1.65 20.42 -4.94
C HIS A 50 0.80 19.31 -5.57
N GLY A 51 -0.51 19.58 -5.72
CA GLY A 51 -1.48 18.61 -6.22
C GLY A 51 -2.00 17.64 -5.15
N ARG A 52 -2.59 16.52 -5.60
CA ARG A 52 -3.15 15.47 -4.73
C ARG A 52 -2.75 14.10 -5.26
N LEU A 53 -2.51 13.17 -4.35
CA LEU A 53 -2.15 11.80 -4.64
C LEU A 53 -3.22 10.86 -4.07
N GLY A 54 -3.82 10.03 -4.92
CA GLY A 54 -4.78 9.01 -4.48
C GLY A 54 -4.08 7.85 -3.81
N VAL A 55 -4.62 7.37 -2.68
CA VAL A 55 -4.31 6.05 -2.11
C VAL A 55 -5.43 5.09 -2.39
N HIS A 56 -5.11 3.83 -2.63
CA HIS A 56 -6.08 2.84 -3.13
C HIS A 56 -6.03 1.55 -2.32
N GLU A 57 -7.20 0.98 -2.10
CA GLU A 57 -7.39 -0.36 -1.57
C GLU A 57 -8.35 -1.06 -2.53
N LEU A 58 -7.83 -2.04 -3.27
CA LEU A 58 -8.56 -2.70 -4.35
C LEU A 58 -8.86 -4.14 -3.97
N LEU A 59 -10.13 -4.39 -3.66
CA LEU A 59 -10.66 -5.71 -3.39
C LEU A 59 -11.16 -6.34 -4.69
N LEU A 60 -10.54 -7.46 -5.08
CA LEU A 60 -10.94 -8.22 -6.27
C LEU A 60 -12.04 -9.21 -5.92
N ALA A 61 -13.22 -9.04 -6.51
CA ALA A 61 -14.37 -9.92 -6.31
C ALA A 61 -14.29 -11.19 -7.16
N ASP A 62 -13.37 -12.09 -6.82
CA ASP A 62 -13.27 -13.43 -7.38
C ASP A 62 -14.33 -14.41 -6.83
N ASP A 63 -14.35 -15.63 -7.34
CA ASP A 63 -15.35 -16.63 -6.98
C ASP A 63 -15.33 -17.03 -5.50
N ALA A 64 -14.14 -17.08 -4.89
CA ALA A 64 -13.99 -17.41 -3.49
C ALA A 64 -14.53 -16.28 -2.59
N LEU A 65 -14.25 -15.03 -2.94
CA LEU A 65 -14.79 -13.89 -2.21
C LEU A 65 -16.31 -13.76 -2.39
N ARG A 66 -16.82 -14.02 -3.60
CA ARG A 66 -18.27 -14.07 -3.87
C ARG A 66 -18.97 -15.12 -3.03
N GLU A 67 -18.34 -16.26 -2.79
CA GLU A 67 -18.89 -17.29 -1.92
C GLU A 67 -19.01 -16.84 -0.46
N LEU A 68 -17.98 -16.16 0.07
CA LEU A 68 -18.03 -15.58 1.41
C LEU A 68 -19.16 -14.55 1.55
N VAL A 69 -19.37 -13.72 0.54
CA VAL A 69 -20.48 -12.75 0.49
C VAL A 69 -21.83 -13.47 0.49
N ARG A 70 -22.01 -14.52 -0.33
CA ARG A 70 -23.25 -15.31 -0.38
C ARG A 70 -23.60 -15.92 0.98
N HIS A 71 -22.59 -16.36 1.72
CA HIS A 71 -22.75 -16.97 3.04
C HIS A 71 -22.81 -15.96 4.19
N ARG A 72 -22.77 -14.65 3.91
CA ARG A 72 -22.72 -13.58 4.92
C ARG A 72 -21.61 -13.81 5.94
N ALA A 73 -20.44 -14.25 5.45
CA ALA A 73 -19.30 -14.50 6.30
C ALA A 73 -18.89 -13.22 7.07
N PRO A 74 -18.29 -13.36 8.26
CA PRO A 74 -17.76 -12.23 9.00
C PRO A 74 -16.78 -11.40 8.17
N MET A 75 -16.84 -10.06 8.29
CA MET A 75 -15.96 -9.13 7.56
C MET A 75 -14.46 -9.49 7.66
N ARG A 76 -14.01 -9.98 8.83
CA ARG A 76 -12.62 -10.42 9.04
C ARG A 76 -12.18 -11.51 8.05
N GLU A 77 -13.09 -12.37 7.62
CA GLU A 77 -12.80 -13.47 6.68
C GLU A 77 -12.65 -12.95 5.26
N LEU A 78 -13.50 -11.99 4.86
CA LEU A 78 -13.38 -11.31 3.56
C LEU A 78 -12.06 -10.54 3.47
N VAL A 79 -11.70 -9.80 4.51
CA VAL A 79 -10.43 -9.06 4.58
C VAL A 79 -9.24 -10.00 4.57
N THR A 80 -9.29 -11.09 5.34
CA THR A 80 -8.19 -12.09 5.37
C THR A 80 -7.99 -12.71 3.99
N LEU A 81 -9.07 -13.12 3.32
CA LEU A 81 -8.99 -13.68 1.97
C LEU A 81 -8.49 -12.65 0.96
N SER A 82 -8.97 -11.42 1.03
CA SER A 82 -8.56 -10.36 0.09
C SER A 82 -7.08 -10.01 0.28
N GLN A 83 -6.64 -9.86 1.53
CA GLN A 83 -5.23 -9.67 1.84
C GLN A 83 -4.42 -10.85 1.36
N SER A 84 -4.85 -12.10 1.59
CA SER A 84 -4.19 -13.31 1.07
C SER A 84 -4.26 -13.49 -0.45
N ARG A 85 -4.78 -12.51 -1.18
CA ARG A 85 -4.79 -12.46 -2.65
C ARG A 85 -4.11 -11.20 -3.20
N GLY A 86 -3.41 -10.46 -2.35
CA GLY A 86 -2.54 -9.36 -2.75
C GLY A 86 -3.18 -7.99 -2.60
N MET A 87 -4.32 -7.89 -1.93
CA MET A 87 -4.89 -6.61 -1.57
C MET A 87 -4.01 -5.92 -0.53
N ALA A 88 -3.39 -4.81 -0.94
CA ALA A 88 -2.76 -3.87 -0.02
C ALA A 88 -3.84 -2.99 0.63
N THR A 89 -3.67 -2.69 1.92
CA THR A 89 -4.53 -1.71 2.60
C THR A 89 -4.20 -0.29 2.16
N LEU A 90 -5.11 0.66 2.39
CA LEU A 90 -4.86 2.09 2.15
C LEU A 90 -3.54 2.57 2.78
N ARG A 91 -3.27 2.15 4.01
CA ARG A 91 -2.05 2.51 4.75
C ARG A 91 -0.80 1.92 4.12
N GLN A 92 -0.88 0.69 3.62
CA GLN A 92 0.24 0.02 2.95
C GLN A 92 0.57 0.69 1.60
N ASP A 93 -0.44 0.97 0.77
CA ASP A 93 -0.27 1.71 -0.48
C ASP A 93 0.25 3.14 -0.24
N GLY A 94 -0.23 3.80 0.82
CA GLY A 94 0.30 5.10 1.26
C GLY A 94 1.78 5.03 1.63
N ILE A 95 2.19 4.06 2.45
CA ILE A 95 3.61 3.89 2.84
C ILE A 95 4.47 3.59 1.61
N ASP A 96 4.00 2.77 0.67
CA ASP A 96 4.73 2.50 -0.57
C ASP A 96 5.01 3.82 -1.34
N LYS A 97 4.02 4.72 -1.42
CA LYS A 97 4.17 6.05 -2.04
C LYS A 97 5.09 7.00 -1.27
N VAL A 98 5.18 6.85 0.06
CA VAL A 98 6.20 7.56 0.86
C VAL A 98 7.60 7.11 0.47
N LEU A 99 7.80 5.80 0.35
CA LEU A 99 9.11 5.23 -0.03
C LEU A 99 9.50 5.57 -1.47
N GLN A 100 8.52 5.77 -2.36
CA GLN A 100 8.71 6.32 -3.70
C GLN A 100 9.01 7.84 -3.73
N GLY A 101 8.84 8.56 -2.62
CA GLY A 101 9.06 10.00 -2.54
C GLY A 101 7.92 10.86 -3.10
N LEU A 102 6.71 10.29 -3.23
CA LEU A 102 5.54 10.98 -3.78
C LEU A 102 4.71 11.72 -2.72
N THR A 103 4.84 11.32 -1.45
CA THR A 103 4.17 11.93 -0.29
C THR A 103 4.99 11.66 0.97
N ASP A 104 4.50 12.04 2.16
CA ASP A 104 5.15 11.77 3.43
C ASP A 104 4.24 11.08 4.47
N LEU A 105 4.87 10.56 5.53
CA LEU A 105 4.16 9.82 6.58
C LEU A 105 3.02 10.61 7.23
N PRO A 106 3.18 11.91 7.56
CA PRO A 106 2.08 12.72 8.10
C PRO A 106 0.83 12.70 7.23
N GLU A 107 0.95 12.92 5.92
CA GLU A 107 -0.19 12.90 4.98
C GLU A 107 -0.84 11.51 4.94
N VAL A 108 -0.05 10.44 4.88
CA VAL A 108 -0.59 9.07 4.87
C VAL A 108 -1.29 8.75 6.19
N LEU A 109 -0.72 9.14 7.32
CA LEU A 109 -1.32 8.94 8.64
C LEU A 109 -2.64 9.69 8.78
N ALA A 110 -2.74 10.90 8.23
CA ALA A 110 -3.96 11.71 8.24
C ALA A 110 -5.04 11.14 7.29
N ALA A 111 -4.63 10.62 6.13
CA ALA A 111 -5.54 10.13 5.09
C ALA A 111 -6.03 8.69 5.29
N THR A 112 -5.40 7.90 6.18
CA THR A 112 -5.67 6.45 6.33
C THR A 112 -5.96 6.06 7.78
N GLN A 113 -6.85 5.08 7.97
CA GLN A 113 -7.13 4.53 9.30
C GLN A 113 -6.02 3.53 9.73
N PRO A 114 -5.79 3.35 11.05
CA PRO A 114 -4.86 2.36 11.57
C PRO A 114 -5.26 0.92 11.26
#